data_AF-A0A1Q7MNM2-F1
#
_entry.id   AF-A0A1Q7MNM2-F1
#
_cell.length_a   1.000
_cell.length_b   1.000
_cell.length_c   1.000
_cell.angle_alpha   90.00
_cell.angle_beta   90.00
_cell.angle_gamma   90.00
#
_symmetry.space_group_name_H-M   'P 1'
#
loop_
_entity.id
_entity.type
_entity.pdbx_description
1 polymer ?
#
loop_
_entity_poly.entity_id
_entity_poly.type
_entity_poly.pdbx_seq_one_letter_code
_entity_poly.pdbx_strand_id
1 'polypeptide(L)'
;MVVHGVTGGLLAGLVVALWFLVADTLAGHPFRTPTLLAGVLLNREFSEVTFRLVTAYTVLHFGVFAILGVVMAWISAAFTAPPRVLLGLVFGLLLQEVTFYVGLLLLHAPHLGVVPWPHVVGANIAAGLVLMTYLHYAERDPRPLGLSALRNHPVLARGVVNGLIGAAVVAVWFFVLDLASGTPLRTPAALGSALLLGAAGPGEIVATFGLVAAYTVVHIAAFVIAGVVFVALAEHVERVPAMALLVLLTAILFEGLILATIGVGAQWVLGTVGWWSVAVANLLAVLAMGWQVWRTHPLLQRRLLEHPQLRV
;
A
#
# COMPACT_ATOMS: atom_id res chain seq x y z
N MET A 1 10.07 13.51 -20.19
CA MET A 1 9.73 13.01 -18.84
C MET A 1 8.58 13.76 -18.20
N VAL A 2 8.67 15.07 -17.92
CA VAL A 2 7.58 15.81 -17.23
C VAL A 2 6.24 15.71 -17.97
N VAL A 3 6.23 15.93 -19.29
CA VAL A 3 4.99 15.84 -20.10
C VAL A 3 4.36 14.45 -20.01
N HIS A 4 5.13 13.37 -20.15
CA HIS A 4 4.63 12.01 -20.01
C HIS A 4 4.15 11.71 -18.59
N GLY A 5 4.86 12.21 -17.57
CA GLY A 5 4.41 12.11 -16.18
C GLY A 5 3.06 12.78 -15.97
N VAL A 6 2.87 14.02 -16.45
CA VAL A 6 1.59 14.73 -16.38
C VAL A 6 0.50 13.97 -17.13
N THR A 7 0.71 13.59 -18.40
CA THR A 7 -0.31 12.89 -19.19
C THR A 7 -0.70 11.55 -18.56
N GLY A 8 0.29 10.76 -18.15
CA GLY A 8 0.04 9.49 -17.49
C GLY A 8 -0.70 9.68 -16.16
N GLY A 9 -0.33 10.71 -15.39
CA GLY A 9 -1.01 11.10 -14.16
C GLY A 9 -2.47 11.45 -14.40
N LEU A 10 -2.76 12.30 -15.41
CA LEU A 10 -4.12 12.65 -15.79
C LEU A 10 -4.93 11.42 -16.23
N LEU A 11 -4.35 10.48 -16.98
CA LEU A 11 -5.02 9.22 -17.35
C LEU A 11 -5.34 8.37 -16.12
N ALA A 12 -4.40 8.26 -15.18
CA ALA A 12 -4.62 7.58 -13.90
C ALA A 12 -5.74 8.24 -13.08
N GLY A 13 -5.74 9.58 -13.00
CA GLY A 13 -6.78 10.35 -12.32
C GLY A 13 -8.15 10.17 -12.98
N LEU A 14 -8.20 10.08 -14.31
CA LEU A 14 -9.43 9.82 -15.06
C LEU A 14 -9.99 8.43 -14.72
N VAL A 15 -9.14 7.41 -14.65
CA VAL A 15 -9.56 6.05 -14.29
C VAL A 15 -10.14 6.00 -12.89
N VAL A 16 -9.52 6.69 -11.92
CA VAL A 16 -10.09 6.80 -10.56
C VAL A 16 -11.43 7.52 -10.58
N ALA A 17 -11.54 8.64 -11.30
CA ALA A 17 -12.79 9.39 -11.40
C ALA A 17 -13.92 8.55 -12.04
N LEU A 18 -13.62 7.81 -13.10
CA LEU A 18 -14.58 6.91 -13.76
C LEU A 18 -14.95 5.72 -12.87
N TRP A 19 -13.99 5.13 -12.15
CA TRP A 19 -14.26 4.06 -11.19
C TRP A 19 -15.27 4.49 -10.14
N PHE A 20 -15.03 5.65 -9.52
CA PHE A 20 -15.95 6.16 -8.50
C PHE A 20 -17.26 6.65 -9.08
N LEU A 21 -17.29 7.21 -10.29
CA LEU A 21 -18.55 7.52 -10.98
C LEU A 21 -19.40 6.26 -11.16
N VAL A 22 -18.80 5.16 -11.64
CA VAL A 22 -19.50 3.88 -11.81
C VAL A 22 -19.97 3.34 -10.46
N ALA A 23 -19.10 3.29 -9.45
CA ALA A 23 -19.45 2.80 -8.11
C ALA A 23 -20.60 3.61 -7.49
N ASP A 24 -20.52 4.94 -7.57
CA ASP A 24 -21.52 5.89 -7.09
C ASP A 24 -22.86 5.71 -7.82
N THR A 25 -22.84 5.59 -9.16
CA THR A 25 -24.05 5.35 -9.96
C THR A 25 -24.68 4.01 -9.65
N LEU A 26 -23.89 2.94 -9.49
CA LEU A 26 -24.39 1.61 -9.10
C LEU A 26 -25.00 1.62 -7.69
N ALA A 27 -24.49 2.47 -6.80
CA ALA A 27 -25.05 2.69 -5.47
C ALA A 27 -26.26 3.66 -5.46
N GLY A 28 -26.70 4.16 -6.63
CA GLY A 28 -27.85 5.06 -6.77
C GLY A 28 -27.55 6.54 -6.44
N HIS A 29 -26.29 6.92 -6.26
CA HIS A 29 -25.87 8.25 -5.83
C HIS A 29 -24.73 8.79 -6.70
N PRO A 30 -24.96 9.12 -7.98
CA PRO A 30 -23.90 9.58 -8.88
C PRO A 30 -23.16 10.80 -8.32
N PHE A 31 -21.83 10.81 -8.45
CA PHE A 31 -20.94 11.87 -7.94
C PHE A 31 -20.96 12.07 -6.41
N ARG A 32 -21.41 11.08 -5.65
CA ARG A 32 -21.32 11.08 -4.18
C ARG A 32 -19.88 11.21 -3.71
N THR A 33 -18.97 10.40 -4.23
CA THR A 33 -17.56 10.38 -3.82
C THR A 33 -16.86 11.73 -4.01
N PRO A 34 -16.87 12.39 -5.19
CA PRO A 34 -16.25 13.70 -5.33
C PRO A 34 -16.93 14.77 -4.45
N THR A 35 -18.23 14.64 -4.16
CA THR A 35 -18.94 15.55 -3.25
C THR A 35 -18.47 15.38 -1.80
N LEU A 36 -18.33 14.14 -1.33
CA LEU A 36 -17.81 13.83 0.01
C LEU A 36 -16.36 14.31 0.18
N LEU A 37 -15.50 14.03 -0.81
CA LEU A 37 -14.10 14.44 -0.76
C LEU A 37 -13.93 15.96 -0.89
N ALA A 38 -14.79 16.64 -1.66
CA ALA A 38 -14.85 18.10 -1.66
C ALA A 38 -15.28 18.66 -0.30
N GLY A 39 -16.23 17.98 0.37
CA GLY A 39 -16.65 18.33 1.72
C GLY A 39 -15.52 18.25 2.73
N VAL A 40 -14.74 17.18 2.67
CA VAL A 40 -13.51 17.02 3.48
C VAL A 40 -12.53 18.17 3.23
N LEU A 41 -12.25 18.50 1.97
CA LEU A 41 -11.30 19.56 1.61
C LEU A 41 -11.76 20.96 2.07
N LEU A 42 -13.07 21.20 2.03
CA LEU A 42 -13.66 22.49 2.42
C LEU A 42 -14.06 22.54 3.89
N ASN A 43 -13.82 21.46 4.64
CA ASN A 43 -14.27 21.26 6.01
C ASN A 43 -15.76 21.61 6.20
N ARG A 44 -16.60 21.12 5.27
CA ARG A 44 -18.05 21.35 5.23
C ARG A 44 -18.78 20.11 4.73
N GLU A 45 -19.92 19.80 5.33
CA GLU A 45 -20.81 18.75 4.81
C GLU A 45 -21.68 19.31 3.69
N PHE A 46 -21.77 18.57 2.58
CA PHE A 46 -22.65 18.89 1.46
C PHE A 46 -23.68 17.77 1.31
N SER A 47 -24.96 18.12 1.46
CA SER A 47 -26.09 17.22 1.24
C SER A 47 -26.47 17.07 -0.24
N GLU A 48 -26.09 18.04 -1.06
CA GLU A 48 -26.45 18.11 -2.48
C GLU A 48 -25.23 18.04 -3.38
N VAL A 49 -25.35 17.25 -4.44
CA VAL A 49 -24.38 17.22 -5.53
C VAL A 49 -24.60 18.46 -6.39
N THR A 50 -23.60 19.33 -6.45
CA THR A 50 -23.63 20.51 -7.34
C THR A 50 -22.52 20.45 -8.38
N PHE A 51 -22.84 20.87 -9.61
CA PHE A 51 -21.88 20.89 -10.71
C PHE A 51 -20.59 21.65 -10.36
N ARG A 52 -20.72 22.80 -9.68
CA ARG A 52 -19.59 23.63 -9.26
C ARG A 52 -18.67 22.90 -8.28
N LEU A 53 -19.23 22.20 -7.30
CA LEU A 53 -18.45 21.47 -6.30
C LEU A 53 -17.69 20.31 -6.93
N VAL A 54 -18.39 19.50 -7.74
CA VAL A 54 -17.80 18.38 -8.48
C VAL A 54 -16.67 18.87 -9.38
N THR A 55 -16.88 19.98 -10.10
CA THR A 55 -15.85 20.57 -10.96
C THR A 55 -14.64 21.05 -10.17
N ALA A 56 -14.83 21.78 -9.07
CA ALA A 56 -13.74 22.27 -8.24
C ALA A 56 -12.88 21.13 -7.67
N TYR A 57 -13.53 20.09 -7.14
CA TYR A 57 -12.85 18.88 -6.68
C TYR A 57 -12.10 18.18 -7.82
N THR A 58 -12.74 18.05 -8.98
CA THR A 58 -12.16 17.37 -10.15
C THR A 58 -10.88 18.07 -10.62
N VAL A 59 -10.84 19.41 -10.62
CA VAL A 59 -9.62 20.16 -10.95
C VAL A 59 -8.49 19.86 -9.97
N LEU A 60 -8.77 19.87 -8.67
CA LEU A 60 -7.75 19.55 -7.65
C LEU A 60 -7.27 18.10 -7.79
N HIS A 61 -8.20 17.16 -7.97
CA HIS A 61 -7.93 15.74 -8.18
C HIS A 61 -6.95 15.54 -9.36
N PHE A 62 -7.26 16.11 -10.53
CA PHE A 62 -6.36 16.03 -11.68
C PHE A 62 -5.02 16.73 -11.46
N GLY A 63 -4.99 17.83 -10.68
CA GLY A 63 -3.76 18.51 -10.27
C GLY A 63 -2.85 17.61 -9.43
N VAL A 64 -3.39 16.95 -8.41
CA VAL A 64 -2.66 15.99 -7.57
C VAL A 64 -2.15 14.82 -8.42
N PHE A 65 -3.01 14.26 -9.27
CA PHE A 65 -2.62 13.15 -10.15
C PHE A 65 -1.54 13.53 -11.17
N ALA A 66 -1.56 14.75 -11.70
CA ALA A 66 -0.48 15.24 -12.56
C ALA A 66 0.86 15.30 -11.82
N ILE A 67 0.88 15.78 -10.57
CA ILE A 67 2.08 15.82 -9.73
C ILE A 67 2.57 14.39 -9.44
N LEU A 68 1.68 13.50 -8.99
CA LEU A 68 2.01 12.11 -8.72
C LEU A 68 2.56 11.40 -9.96
N GLY A 69 1.99 11.65 -11.14
CA GLY A 69 2.47 11.11 -12.40
C GLY A 69 3.88 11.59 -12.76
N VAL A 70 4.22 12.86 -12.50
CA VAL A 70 5.59 13.38 -12.67
C VAL A 70 6.57 12.72 -11.70
N VAL A 71 6.21 12.64 -10.42
CA VAL A 71 7.01 11.93 -9.40
C VAL A 71 7.27 10.50 -9.84
N MET A 72 6.24 9.81 -10.32
CA MET A 72 6.36 8.43 -10.74
C MET A 72 7.19 8.26 -12.02
N ALA A 73 7.11 9.19 -12.97
CA ALA A 73 7.99 9.18 -14.14
C ALA A 73 9.46 9.36 -13.73
N TRP A 74 9.75 10.20 -12.74
CA TRP A 74 11.10 10.34 -12.19
C TRP A 74 11.57 9.08 -11.47
N ILE A 75 10.73 8.47 -10.63
CA ILE A 75 11.01 7.18 -9.99
C ILE A 75 11.28 6.11 -11.07
N SER A 76 10.40 6.00 -12.07
CA SER A 76 10.55 5.04 -13.18
C SER A 76 11.84 5.27 -13.98
N ALA A 77 12.34 6.50 -14.08
CA ALA A 77 13.59 6.80 -14.76
C ALA A 77 14.83 6.54 -13.88
N ALA A 78 14.70 6.71 -12.56
CA ALA A 78 15.76 6.43 -11.60
C ALA A 78 16.03 4.92 -11.43
N PHE A 79 15.01 4.08 -11.66
CA PHE A 79 15.12 2.63 -11.62
C PHE A 79 15.22 2.03 -13.02
N THR A 80 16.38 1.46 -13.35
CA THR A 80 16.61 0.85 -14.67
C THR A 80 15.79 -0.42 -14.92
N ALA A 81 15.25 -1.13 -13.90
CA ALA A 81 14.88 -2.52 -14.15
C ALA A 81 13.76 -3.28 -13.38
N PRO A 82 12.92 -2.74 -12.45
CA PRO A 82 11.73 -3.49 -12.06
C PRO A 82 10.71 -3.55 -13.24
N PRO A 83 10.04 -4.70 -13.47
CA PRO A 83 8.93 -4.79 -14.42
C PRO A 83 7.94 -3.64 -14.19
N ARG A 84 7.55 -2.92 -15.24
CA ARG A 84 6.68 -1.73 -15.10
C ARG A 84 5.37 -2.03 -14.36
N VAL A 85 4.90 -3.28 -14.43
CA VAL A 85 3.74 -3.75 -13.66
C VAL A 85 3.98 -3.67 -12.14
N LEU A 86 5.18 -4.02 -11.64
CA LEU A 86 5.52 -3.89 -10.22
C LEU A 86 5.60 -2.43 -9.79
N LEU A 87 6.13 -1.56 -10.64
CA LEU A 87 6.09 -0.12 -10.42
C LEU A 87 4.65 0.42 -10.36
N GLY A 88 3.72 -0.21 -11.09
CA GLY A 88 2.29 0.10 -11.04
C GLY A 88 1.66 -0.27 -9.71
N LEU A 89 2.10 -1.39 -9.11
CA LEU A 89 1.70 -1.76 -7.74
C LEU A 89 2.30 -0.82 -6.71
N VAL A 90 3.56 -0.40 -6.85
CA VAL A 90 4.18 0.60 -5.96
C VAL A 90 3.44 1.94 -6.09
N PHE A 91 3.11 2.38 -7.30
CA PHE A 91 2.34 3.59 -7.50
C PHE A 91 0.94 3.49 -6.89
N GLY A 92 0.20 2.43 -7.23
CA GLY A 92 -1.19 2.24 -6.80
C GLY A 92 -1.33 1.94 -5.31
N LEU A 93 -0.62 0.95 -4.80
CA LEU A 93 -0.83 0.45 -3.44
C LEU A 93 0.03 1.14 -2.38
N LEU A 94 1.10 1.82 -2.79
CA LEU A 94 1.93 2.56 -1.85
C LEU A 94 1.74 4.06 -2.03
N LEU A 95 2.16 4.63 -3.17
CA LEU A 95 2.17 6.10 -3.31
C LEU A 95 0.76 6.71 -3.28
N GLN A 96 -0.22 6.13 -3.99
CA GLN A 96 -1.58 6.65 -4.01
C GLN A 96 -2.32 6.44 -2.69
N GLU A 97 -2.20 5.28 -2.05
CA GLU A 97 -2.81 5.05 -0.74
C GLU A 97 -2.23 5.97 0.34
N VAL A 98 -0.90 6.14 0.36
CA VAL A 98 -0.22 7.08 1.25
C VAL A 98 -0.77 8.48 1.02
N THR A 99 -0.77 8.95 -0.22
CA THR A 99 -1.24 10.30 -0.54
C THR A 99 -2.69 10.52 -0.11
N PHE A 100 -3.55 9.53 -0.30
CA PHE A 100 -4.96 9.62 0.06
C PHE A 100 -5.17 9.66 1.57
N TYR A 101 -4.66 8.67 2.32
CA TYR A 101 -4.92 8.56 3.75
C TYR A 101 -4.14 9.60 4.59
N VAL A 102 -2.92 9.97 4.18
CA VAL A 102 -2.21 11.12 4.77
C VAL A 102 -2.96 12.42 4.48
N GLY A 103 -3.50 12.58 3.26
CA GLY A 103 -4.36 13.71 2.93
C GLY A 103 -5.56 13.82 3.86
N LEU A 104 -6.28 12.71 4.09
CA LEU A 104 -7.40 12.67 5.05
C LEU A 104 -6.96 12.99 6.48
N LEU A 105 -5.80 12.48 6.91
CA LEU A 105 -5.24 12.77 8.24
C LEU A 105 -4.92 14.26 8.42
N LEU A 106 -4.26 14.87 7.45
CA LEU A 106 -3.93 16.31 7.47
C LEU A 106 -5.18 17.19 7.47
N LEU A 107 -6.25 16.70 6.85
CA LEU A 107 -7.56 17.36 6.81
C LEU A 107 -8.46 16.99 7.99
N HIS A 108 -7.97 16.21 8.96
CA HIS A 108 -8.70 15.77 10.16
C HIS A 108 -10.03 15.05 9.85
N ALA A 109 -10.10 14.34 8.73
CA ALA A 109 -11.31 13.66 8.27
C ALA A 109 -11.41 12.20 8.77
N PRO A 110 -12.62 11.70 9.07
CA PRO A 110 -12.82 10.30 9.48
C PRO A 110 -12.46 9.34 8.33
N HIS A 111 -11.62 8.35 8.60
CA HIS A 111 -10.86 7.66 7.55
C HIS A 111 -11.69 6.64 6.72
N LEU A 112 -12.47 5.75 7.34
CA LEU A 112 -13.35 4.79 6.64
C LEU A 112 -14.74 5.30 6.33
N GLY A 113 -15.16 6.39 6.96
CA GLY A 113 -16.52 6.92 6.81
C GLY A 113 -16.75 7.67 5.49
N VAL A 114 -15.67 8.10 4.82
CA VAL A 114 -15.78 8.94 3.62
C VAL A 114 -15.89 8.09 2.37
N VAL A 115 -14.99 7.13 2.17
CA VAL A 115 -15.00 6.23 1.01
C VAL A 115 -14.65 4.82 1.45
N PRO A 116 -15.41 3.78 1.03
CA PRO A 116 -15.07 2.40 1.36
C PRO A 116 -13.69 2.02 0.79
N TRP A 117 -12.82 1.52 1.67
CA TRP A 117 -11.44 1.16 1.31
C TRP A 117 -11.31 0.21 0.10
N PRO A 118 -12.20 -0.78 -0.14
CA PRO A 118 -12.03 -1.67 -1.29
C PRO A 118 -12.11 -0.93 -2.63
N HIS A 119 -12.94 0.12 -2.71
CA HIS A 119 -13.01 0.96 -3.90
C HIS A 119 -11.76 1.80 -4.08
N VAL A 120 -11.18 2.32 -2.98
CA VAL A 120 -9.92 3.08 -3.01
C VAL A 120 -8.78 2.21 -3.53
N VAL A 121 -8.60 1.02 -2.95
CA VAL A 121 -7.58 0.04 -3.36
C VAL A 121 -7.76 -0.36 -4.83
N GLY A 122 -8.99 -0.73 -5.22
CA GLY A 122 -9.30 -1.14 -6.59
C GLY A 122 -9.03 -0.04 -7.61
N ALA A 123 -9.47 1.18 -7.34
CA ALA A 123 -9.24 2.34 -8.20
C ALA A 123 -7.74 2.66 -8.32
N ASN A 124 -6.99 2.56 -7.22
CA ASN A 124 -5.56 2.83 -7.20
C ASN A 124 -4.75 1.78 -7.98
N ILE A 125 -5.08 0.49 -7.86
CA ILE A 125 -4.45 -0.56 -8.69
C ILE A 125 -4.71 -0.26 -10.17
N ALA A 126 -5.95 0.04 -10.55
CA ALA A 126 -6.31 0.34 -11.94
C ALA A 126 -5.55 1.58 -12.46
N ALA A 127 -5.46 2.63 -11.64
CA ALA A 127 -4.73 3.85 -11.94
C ALA A 127 -3.23 3.61 -12.14
N GLY A 128 -2.59 2.84 -11.25
CA GLY A 128 -1.19 2.46 -11.38
C GLY A 128 -0.89 1.62 -12.63
N LEU A 129 -1.77 0.68 -12.97
CA LEU A 129 -1.65 -0.09 -14.21
C LEU A 129 -1.77 0.81 -15.45
N VAL A 130 -2.72 1.75 -15.47
CA VAL A 130 -2.91 2.67 -16.59
C VAL A 130 -1.72 3.63 -16.75
N LEU A 131 -1.25 4.23 -15.65
CA LEU A 131 -0.07 5.10 -15.66
C LEU A 131 1.15 4.36 -16.23
N MET A 132 1.43 3.16 -15.73
CA MET A 132 2.60 2.39 -16.16
C MET A 132 2.48 1.90 -17.60
N THR A 133 1.28 1.53 -18.02
CA THR A 133 1.00 1.16 -19.41
C THR A 133 1.23 2.34 -20.34
N TYR A 134 0.75 3.52 -19.97
CA TYR A 134 1.01 4.74 -20.74
C TYR A 134 2.52 5.05 -20.81
N LEU A 135 3.22 5.07 -19.68
CA LEU A 135 4.67 5.36 -19.66
C LEU A 135 5.47 4.32 -20.45
N HIS A 136 5.06 3.05 -20.43
CA HIS A 136 5.63 1.99 -21.27
C HIS A 136 5.64 2.36 -22.75
N TYR A 137 4.47 2.69 -23.29
CA TYR A 137 4.32 3.04 -24.69
C TYR A 137 4.94 4.41 -25.02
N ALA A 138 4.73 5.41 -24.16
CA ALA A 138 5.19 6.77 -24.39
C ALA A 138 6.72 6.88 -24.41
N GLU A 139 7.42 6.11 -23.57
CA GLU A 139 8.88 6.07 -23.52
C GLU A 139 9.49 5.02 -24.45
N ARG A 140 8.66 4.30 -25.23
CA ARG A 140 9.07 3.20 -26.12
C ARG A 140 10.00 2.20 -25.44
N ASP A 141 9.63 1.84 -24.23
CA ASP A 141 10.46 1.02 -23.38
C ASP A 141 10.55 -0.41 -23.93
N PRO A 142 11.75 -0.97 -24.11
CA PRO A 142 11.92 -2.31 -24.66
C PRO A 142 11.51 -3.43 -23.68
N ARG A 143 11.27 -3.13 -22.39
CA ARG A 143 10.93 -4.13 -21.37
C ARG A 143 9.51 -4.67 -21.55
N PRO A 144 9.24 -5.98 -21.37
CA PRO A 144 7.92 -6.54 -21.59
C PRO A 144 6.85 -5.98 -20.64
N LEU A 145 5.74 -5.50 -21.20
CA LEU A 145 4.54 -5.12 -20.47
C LEU A 145 3.62 -6.35 -20.31
N GLY A 146 3.37 -6.79 -19.08
CA GLY A 146 2.35 -7.81 -18.80
C GLY A 146 2.70 -8.77 -17.68
N LEU A 147 1.69 -9.53 -17.24
CA LEU A 147 1.83 -10.57 -16.20
C LEU A 147 2.78 -11.70 -16.63
N SER A 148 2.95 -11.92 -17.93
CA SER A 148 3.93 -12.87 -18.49
C SER A 148 5.38 -12.48 -18.16
N ALA A 149 5.67 -11.18 -18.05
CA ALA A 149 6.97 -10.68 -17.59
C ALA A 149 7.24 -11.06 -16.11
N LEU A 150 6.17 -11.24 -15.31
CA LEU A 150 6.27 -11.68 -13.92
C LEU A 150 6.41 -13.21 -13.80
N ARG A 151 5.83 -13.97 -14.75
CA ARG A 151 5.73 -15.44 -14.70
C ARG A 151 7.07 -16.16 -14.81
N ASN A 152 8.05 -15.55 -15.48
CA ASN A 152 9.41 -16.08 -15.64
C ASN A 152 10.43 -15.39 -14.70
N HIS A 153 10.00 -14.49 -13.81
CA HIS A 153 10.91 -13.72 -12.98
C HIS A 153 11.11 -14.39 -11.61
N PRO A 154 12.34 -14.83 -11.24
CA PRO A 154 12.63 -15.40 -9.92
C PRO A 154 12.31 -14.43 -8.77
N VAL A 155 12.26 -13.12 -9.06
CA VAL A 155 11.81 -12.04 -8.15
C VAL A 155 10.42 -12.30 -7.59
N LEU A 156 9.44 -12.73 -8.42
CA LEU A 156 8.06 -12.90 -7.97
C LEU A 156 7.97 -14.05 -6.95
N ALA A 157 8.53 -15.21 -7.29
CA ALA A 157 8.53 -16.37 -6.41
C ALA A 157 9.32 -16.10 -5.12
N ARG A 158 10.51 -15.50 -5.22
CA ARG A 158 11.31 -15.07 -4.05
C ARG A 158 10.54 -14.08 -3.19
N GLY A 159 9.87 -13.12 -3.82
CA GLY A 159 9.04 -12.11 -3.18
C GLY A 159 7.85 -12.68 -2.42
N VAL A 160 7.11 -13.60 -3.05
CA VAL A 160 5.99 -14.31 -2.41
C VAL A 160 6.48 -15.09 -1.19
N VAL A 161 7.54 -15.89 -1.33
CA VAL A 161 8.12 -16.65 -0.20
C VAL A 161 8.56 -15.70 0.92
N ASN A 162 9.22 -14.60 0.57
CA ASN A 162 9.67 -13.61 1.53
C ASN A 162 8.49 -12.95 2.25
N GLY A 163 7.43 -12.58 1.53
CA GLY A 163 6.21 -12.05 2.09
C GLY A 163 5.53 -13.04 3.05
N LEU A 164 5.41 -14.30 2.67
CA LEU A 164 4.84 -15.35 3.52
C LEU A 164 5.62 -15.54 4.83
N ILE A 165 6.95 -15.40 4.80
CA ILE A 165 7.78 -15.41 6.01
C ILE A 165 7.41 -14.25 6.93
N GLY A 166 7.33 -13.03 6.39
CA GLY A 166 6.89 -11.86 7.17
C GLY A 166 5.49 -12.05 7.76
N ALA A 167 4.55 -12.53 6.94
CA ALA A 167 3.17 -12.78 7.36
C ALA A 167 3.11 -13.79 8.51
N ALA A 168 3.87 -14.88 8.41
CA ALA A 168 3.93 -15.93 9.42
C ALA A 168 4.56 -15.42 10.73
N VAL A 169 5.65 -14.66 10.66
CA VAL A 169 6.31 -14.08 11.84
C VAL A 169 5.34 -13.17 12.62
N VAL A 170 4.64 -12.27 11.92
CA VAL A 170 3.65 -11.39 12.56
C VAL A 170 2.48 -12.18 13.13
N ALA A 171 1.96 -13.17 12.38
CA ALA A 171 0.84 -13.99 12.84
C ALA A 171 1.21 -14.80 14.09
N VAL A 172 2.40 -15.43 14.12
CA VAL A 172 2.89 -16.19 15.28
C VAL A 172 3.12 -15.27 16.47
N TRP A 173 3.71 -14.09 16.27
CA TRP A 173 3.92 -13.12 17.34
C TRP A 173 2.60 -12.72 18.01
N PHE A 174 1.60 -12.31 17.24
CA PHE A 174 0.29 -11.95 17.80
C PHE A 174 -0.46 -13.14 18.37
N PHE A 175 -0.33 -14.32 17.77
CA PHE A 175 -0.91 -15.53 18.34
C PHE A 175 -0.34 -15.84 19.72
N VAL A 176 0.97 -15.70 19.92
CA VAL A 176 1.62 -15.91 21.23
C VAL A 176 1.13 -14.88 22.25
N LEU A 177 1.04 -13.60 21.89
CA LEU A 177 0.53 -12.56 22.78
C LEU A 177 -0.94 -12.76 23.15
N ASP A 178 -1.78 -13.09 22.17
CA ASP A 178 -3.19 -13.39 22.34
C ASP A 178 -3.39 -14.60 23.27
N LEU A 179 -2.59 -15.66 23.08
CA LEU A 179 -2.61 -16.85 23.90
C LEU A 179 -2.14 -16.55 25.34
N ALA A 180 -1.06 -15.78 25.50
CA ALA A 180 -0.57 -15.35 26.82
C ALA A 180 -1.59 -14.46 27.56
N SER A 181 -2.43 -13.75 26.82
CA SER A 181 -3.51 -12.90 27.35
C SER A 181 -4.82 -13.67 27.57
N GLY A 182 -4.84 -14.99 27.35
CA GLY A 182 -6.03 -15.84 27.54
C GLY A 182 -7.14 -15.64 26.50
N THR A 183 -6.86 -14.94 25.40
CA THR A 183 -7.84 -14.65 24.33
C THR A 183 -7.25 -14.99 22.96
N PRO A 184 -7.12 -16.28 22.60
CA PRO A 184 -6.52 -16.70 21.34
C PRO A 184 -7.19 -16.04 20.12
N LEU A 185 -6.39 -15.60 19.15
CA LEU A 185 -6.85 -14.97 17.90
C LEU A 185 -7.63 -13.66 18.08
N ARG A 186 -7.55 -13.01 19.25
CA ARG A 186 -8.18 -11.71 19.50
C ARG A 186 -7.67 -10.63 18.56
N THR A 187 -6.36 -10.58 18.31
CA THR A 187 -5.76 -9.57 17.43
C THR A 187 -6.26 -9.65 15.98
N PRO A 188 -6.19 -10.81 15.28
CA PRO A 188 -6.75 -10.91 13.93
C PRO A 188 -8.28 -10.74 13.90
N ALA A 189 -9.00 -11.09 14.98
CA ALA A 189 -10.44 -10.79 15.08
C ALA A 189 -10.72 -9.29 15.19
N ALA A 190 -9.95 -8.55 16.00
CA ALA A 190 -10.09 -7.10 16.15
C ALA A 190 -9.76 -6.37 14.84
N LEU A 191 -8.64 -6.74 14.21
CA LEU A 191 -8.24 -6.19 12.91
C LEU A 191 -9.25 -6.53 11.80
N GLY A 192 -9.75 -7.77 11.78
CA GLY A 192 -10.81 -8.18 10.85
C GLY A 192 -12.12 -7.44 11.07
N SER A 193 -12.52 -7.21 12.33
CA SER A 193 -13.74 -6.46 12.65
C SER A 193 -13.62 -5.02 12.21
N ALA A 194 -12.48 -4.38 12.48
CA ALA A 194 -12.22 -3.01 12.06
C ALA A 194 -12.18 -2.87 10.53
N LEU A 195 -11.43 -3.75 9.85
CA LEU A 195 -11.19 -3.65 8.40
C LEU A 195 -12.35 -4.13 7.54
N LEU A 196 -12.99 -5.24 7.91
CA LEU A 196 -14.00 -5.92 7.07
C LEU A 196 -15.44 -5.60 7.49
N LEU A 197 -15.65 -5.29 8.76
CA LEU A 197 -16.99 -4.97 9.30
C LEU A 197 -17.15 -3.49 9.63
N GLY A 198 -16.08 -2.70 9.58
CA GLY A 198 -16.11 -1.27 9.93
C GLY A 198 -16.29 -1.01 11.42
N ALA A 199 -15.88 -1.94 12.29
CA ALA A 199 -16.04 -1.83 13.73
C ALA A 199 -15.39 -0.56 14.30
N ALA A 200 -16.16 0.20 15.07
CA ALA A 200 -15.76 1.51 15.61
C ALA A 200 -15.12 1.43 17.01
N GLY A 201 -15.15 0.26 17.66
CA GLY A 201 -14.56 0.11 18.98
C GLY A 201 -14.39 -1.33 19.49
N PRO A 202 -13.75 -1.51 20.66
CA PRO A 202 -13.42 -2.83 21.22
C PRO A 202 -14.65 -3.69 21.55
N GLY A 203 -15.82 -3.07 21.77
CA GLY A 203 -17.08 -3.77 22.04
C GLY A 203 -17.70 -4.42 20.81
N GLU A 204 -17.22 -4.08 19.61
CA GLU A 204 -17.72 -4.57 18.33
C GLU A 204 -16.81 -5.66 17.73
N ILE A 205 -15.87 -6.19 18.52
CA ILE A 205 -14.99 -7.27 18.07
C ILE A 205 -15.80 -8.57 17.90
N VAL A 206 -15.87 -9.05 16.66
CA VAL A 206 -16.52 -10.30 16.30
C VAL A 206 -15.47 -11.41 16.20
N ALA A 207 -15.26 -12.16 17.28
CA ALA A 207 -14.25 -13.24 17.34
C ALA A 207 -14.77 -14.56 16.74
N THR A 208 -15.01 -14.59 15.44
CA THR A 208 -15.38 -15.81 14.71
C THR A 208 -14.23 -16.34 13.88
N PHE A 209 -14.13 -17.68 13.75
CA PHE A 209 -13.14 -18.30 12.87
C PHE A 209 -13.25 -17.82 11.42
N GLY A 210 -14.48 -17.61 10.92
CA GLY A 210 -14.72 -17.10 9.57
C GLY A 210 -14.12 -15.71 9.35
N LEU A 211 -14.30 -14.78 10.30
CA LEU A 211 -13.73 -13.44 10.20
C LEU A 211 -12.20 -13.46 10.31
N VAL A 212 -11.65 -14.26 11.24
CA VAL A 212 -10.20 -14.43 11.39
C VAL A 212 -9.59 -14.99 10.11
N ALA A 213 -10.23 -15.98 9.47
CA ALA A 213 -9.77 -16.52 8.19
C ALA A 213 -9.83 -15.47 7.08
N ALA A 214 -10.93 -14.71 6.98
CA ALA A 214 -11.08 -13.64 5.99
C ALA A 214 -9.99 -12.55 6.16
N TYR A 215 -9.74 -12.11 7.39
CA TYR A 215 -8.66 -11.17 7.69
C TYR A 215 -7.28 -11.76 7.36
N THR A 216 -7.05 -13.05 7.65
CA THR A 216 -5.78 -13.72 7.37
C THR A 216 -5.46 -13.71 5.86
N VAL A 217 -6.47 -13.85 4.99
CA VAL A 217 -6.28 -13.72 3.53
C VAL A 217 -5.78 -12.32 3.16
N VAL A 218 -6.39 -11.27 3.72
CA VAL A 218 -5.96 -9.87 3.49
C VAL A 218 -4.55 -9.63 4.00
N HIS A 219 -4.24 -10.11 5.22
CA HIS A 219 -2.92 -10.05 5.83
C HIS A 219 -1.85 -10.71 4.94
N ILE A 220 -2.11 -11.94 4.48
CA ILE A 220 -1.19 -12.66 3.58
C ILE A 220 -1.01 -11.89 2.26
N ALA A 221 -2.08 -11.38 1.67
CA ALA A 221 -2.00 -10.61 0.42
C ALA A 221 -1.12 -9.36 0.57
N ALA A 222 -1.32 -8.59 1.65
CA ALA A 222 -0.53 -7.40 1.94
C ALA A 222 0.96 -7.73 2.10
N PHE A 223 1.28 -8.78 2.86
CA PHE A 223 2.67 -9.22 3.06
C PHE A 223 3.31 -9.78 1.79
N VAL A 224 2.56 -10.50 0.95
CA VAL A 224 3.05 -10.97 -0.36
C VAL A 224 3.41 -9.79 -1.26
N ILE A 225 2.55 -8.76 -1.33
CA ILE A 225 2.82 -7.55 -2.11
C ILE A 225 4.08 -6.86 -1.57
N ALA A 226 4.17 -6.66 -0.26
CA ALA A 226 5.35 -6.06 0.38
C ALA A 226 6.63 -6.88 0.13
N GLY A 227 6.55 -8.20 0.21
CA GLY A 227 7.67 -9.11 -0.06
C GLY A 227 8.16 -9.06 -1.51
N VAL A 228 7.24 -9.00 -2.47
CA VAL A 228 7.56 -8.83 -3.90
C VAL A 228 8.21 -7.48 -4.16
N VAL A 229 7.66 -6.39 -3.62
CA VAL A 229 8.25 -5.06 -3.74
C VAL A 229 9.65 -5.03 -3.12
N PHE A 230 9.81 -5.62 -1.93
CA PHE A 230 11.10 -5.69 -1.26
C PHE A 230 12.17 -6.39 -2.08
N VAL A 231 11.88 -7.61 -2.56
CA VAL A 231 12.84 -8.39 -3.34
C VAL A 231 13.14 -7.69 -4.67
N ALA A 232 12.13 -7.12 -5.32
CA ALA A 232 12.31 -6.35 -6.55
C ALA A 232 13.25 -5.16 -6.34
N LEU A 233 13.13 -4.45 -5.22
CA LEU A 233 14.03 -3.35 -4.89
C LEU A 233 15.42 -3.87 -4.48
N ALA A 234 15.51 -4.93 -3.68
CA ALA A 234 16.76 -5.52 -3.21
C ALA A 234 17.68 -5.96 -4.37
N GLU A 235 17.12 -6.60 -5.40
CA GLU A 235 17.89 -7.09 -6.54
C GLU A 235 18.46 -5.97 -7.41
N HIS A 236 17.80 -4.82 -7.47
CA HIS A 236 18.22 -3.69 -8.32
C HIS A 236 19.17 -2.73 -7.63
N VAL A 237 19.23 -2.84 -6.31
CA VAL A 237 19.97 -1.94 -5.47
C VAL A 237 21.32 -2.58 -5.16
N GLU A 238 22.13 -2.78 -6.21
CA GLU A 238 23.48 -3.34 -6.10
C GLU A 238 24.46 -2.40 -5.37
N ARG A 239 24.06 -1.14 -5.07
CA ARG A 239 24.94 -0.09 -4.53
C ARG A 239 24.48 0.54 -3.22
N VAL A 240 23.34 0.15 -2.66
CA VAL A 240 22.87 0.77 -1.40
C VAL A 240 23.26 -0.14 -0.23
N PRO A 241 23.67 0.45 0.91
CA PRO A 241 23.96 -0.32 2.13
C PRO A 241 22.78 -1.21 2.50
N ALA A 242 23.05 -2.43 2.96
CA ALA A 242 22.03 -3.36 3.47
C ALA A 242 21.07 -2.71 4.50
N MET A 243 21.59 -1.73 5.25
CA MET A 243 20.82 -0.92 6.20
C MET A 243 19.73 -0.05 5.52
N ALA A 244 20.00 0.56 4.37
CA ALA A 244 19.00 1.39 3.69
C ALA A 244 17.92 0.55 3.00
N LEU A 245 18.24 -0.69 2.61
CA LEU A 245 17.24 -1.66 2.17
C LEU A 245 16.36 -2.14 3.34
N LEU A 246 16.97 -2.40 4.51
CA LEU A 246 16.24 -2.69 5.77
C LEU A 246 15.37 -1.50 6.21
N VAL A 247 15.87 -0.27 6.13
CA VAL A 247 15.11 0.96 6.44
C VAL A 247 13.96 1.13 5.45
N LEU A 248 14.16 0.86 4.16
CA LEU A 248 13.09 0.92 3.17
C LEU A 248 12.02 -0.15 3.41
N LEU A 249 12.42 -1.38 3.74
CA LEU A 249 11.45 -2.43 4.12
C LEU A 249 10.72 -2.09 5.40
N THR A 250 11.44 -1.57 6.38
CA THR A 250 10.87 -1.09 7.63
C THR A 250 9.87 0.01 7.33
N ALA A 251 10.24 1.01 6.50
CA ALA A 251 9.33 2.08 6.09
C ALA A 251 8.10 1.51 5.36
N ILE A 252 8.27 0.63 4.37
CA ILE A 252 7.14 0.03 3.62
C ILE A 252 6.19 -0.75 4.54
N LEU A 253 6.72 -1.60 5.43
CA LEU A 253 5.90 -2.43 6.32
C LEU A 253 5.27 -1.60 7.45
N PHE A 254 6.03 -0.68 8.03
CA PHE A 254 5.59 0.18 9.12
C PHE A 254 4.56 1.20 8.62
N GLU A 255 4.83 1.86 7.50
CA GLU A 255 3.93 2.84 6.88
C GLU A 255 2.69 2.17 6.29
N GLY A 256 2.81 1.02 5.61
CA GLY A 256 1.65 0.29 5.09
C GLY A 256 0.70 -0.16 6.20
N LEU A 257 1.22 -0.70 7.31
CA LEU A 257 0.38 -1.12 8.44
C LEU A 257 -0.17 0.07 9.25
N ILE A 258 0.63 1.12 9.44
CA ILE A 258 0.21 2.33 10.16
C ILE A 258 -0.81 3.11 9.34
N LEU A 259 -0.64 3.24 8.03
CA LEU A 259 -1.61 3.90 7.16
C LEU A 259 -2.84 3.05 6.92
N ALA A 260 -2.76 1.72 6.93
CA ALA A 260 -3.94 0.86 6.94
C ALA A 260 -4.71 0.99 8.27
N THR A 261 -4.01 1.05 9.41
CA THR A 261 -4.66 1.24 10.73
C THR A 261 -5.21 2.67 10.92
N ILE A 262 -4.51 3.69 10.41
CA ILE A 262 -4.99 5.08 10.32
C ILE A 262 -6.15 5.16 9.32
N GLY A 263 -6.03 4.55 8.15
CA GLY A 263 -7.05 4.48 7.11
C GLY A 263 -8.33 3.78 7.56
N VAL A 264 -8.21 2.86 8.53
CA VAL A 264 -9.31 2.20 9.23
C VAL A 264 -9.89 3.05 10.38
N GLY A 265 -9.23 4.15 10.75
CA GLY A 265 -9.62 5.04 11.85
C GLY A 265 -9.60 4.38 13.24
N ALA A 266 -8.97 3.22 13.35
CA ALA A 266 -9.02 2.41 14.56
C ALA A 266 -7.84 2.69 15.47
N GLN A 267 -7.73 3.93 15.98
CA GLN A 267 -6.86 4.22 17.14
C GLN A 267 -7.15 3.24 18.28
N TRP A 268 -8.42 2.84 18.43
CA TRP A 268 -8.83 1.82 19.39
C TRP A 268 -8.15 0.47 19.14
N VAL A 269 -7.89 0.07 17.89
CA VAL A 269 -7.18 -1.19 17.59
C VAL A 269 -5.75 -1.12 18.13
N LEU A 270 -5.04 -0.02 17.89
CA LEU A 270 -3.71 0.19 18.49
C LEU A 270 -3.76 0.24 20.03
N GLY A 271 -4.85 0.75 20.60
CA GLY A 271 -5.13 0.68 22.03
C GLY A 271 -5.36 -0.76 22.54
N THR A 272 -6.05 -1.60 21.75
CA THR A 272 -6.33 -3.00 22.12
C THR A 272 -5.15 -3.94 21.93
N VAL A 273 -4.36 -3.74 20.88
CA VAL A 273 -3.23 -4.60 20.49
C VAL A 273 -1.92 -4.11 21.15
N GLY A 274 -1.84 -2.82 21.44
CA GLY A 274 -0.64 -2.14 21.95
C GLY A 274 0.28 -1.72 20.81
N TRP A 275 0.56 -0.43 20.67
CA TRP A 275 1.45 0.09 19.62
C TRP A 275 2.85 -0.55 19.65
N TRP A 276 3.35 -0.89 20.85
CA TRP A 276 4.67 -1.51 21.02
C TRP A 276 4.72 -2.92 20.43
N SER A 277 3.62 -3.67 20.55
CA SER A 277 3.57 -5.06 20.06
C SER A 277 3.55 -5.08 18.53
N VAL A 278 2.88 -4.09 17.92
CA VAL A 278 2.92 -3.83 16.49
C VAL A 278 4.33 -3.47 16.03
N ALA A 279 5.02 -2.59 16.76
CA ALA A 279 6.40 -2.22 16.44
C ALA A 279 7.35 -3.43 16.49
N VAL A 280 7.24 -4.27 17.52
CA VAL A 280 8.04 -5.50 17.65
C VAL A 280 7.69 -6.49 16.54
N ALA A 281 6.41 -6.70 16.24
CA ALA A 281 5.98 -7.59 15.16
C ALA A 281 6.61 -7.21 13.82
N ASN A 282 6.58 -5.92 13.49
CA ASN A 282 7.17 -5.40 12.26
C ASN A 282 8.69 -5.53 12.25
N LEU A 283 9.37 -5.23 13.37
CA LEU A 283 10.81 -5.41 13.48
C LEU A 283 11.19 -6.88 13.24
N LEU A 284 10.48 -7.83 13.86
CA LEU A 284 10.71 -9.25 13.66
C LEU A 284 10.47 -9.67 12.20
N ALA A 285 9.42 -9.17 11.57
CA ALA A 285 9.12 -9.44 10.17
C ALA A 285 10.21 -8.91 9.24
N VAL A 286 10.64 -7.65 9.42
CA VAL A 286 11.73 -7.02 8.68
C VAL A 286 13.01 -7.83 8.82
N LEU A 287 13.38 -8.22 10.04
CA LEU A 287 14.59 -8.98 10.31
C LEU A 287 14.53 -10.35 9.63
N ALA A 288 13.40 -11.06 9.72
CA ALA A 288 13.22 -12.37 9.09
C ALA A 288 13.25 -12.29 7.56
N MET A 289 12.57 -11.31 6.98
CA MET A 289 12.54 -11.05 5.53
C MET A 289 13.91 -10.60 5.00
N GLY A 290 14.56 -9.68 5.70
CA GLY A 290 15.91 -9.21 5.39
C GLY A 290 16.93 -10.34 5.47
N TRP A 291 16.86 -11.16 6.52
CA TRP A 291 17.69 -12.36 6.67
C TRP A 291 17.49 -13.36 5.53
N GLN A 292 16.23 -13.62 5.14
CA GLN A 292 15.93 -14.53 4.04
C GLN A 292 16.51 -14.03 2.72
N VAL A 293 16.37 -12.74 2.42
CA VAL A 293 16.98 -12.14 1.23
C VAL A 293 18.50 -12.22 1.31
N TRP A 294 19.10 -11.91 2.45
CA TRP A 294 20.55 -12.04 2.65
C TRP A 294 21.05 -13.47 2.44
N ARG A 295 20.37 -14.48 2.98
CA ARG A 295 20.71 -15.90 2.83
C ARG A 295 20.66 -16.36 1.36
N THR A 296 19.72 -15.81 0.59
CA THR A 296 19.45 -16.24 -0.80
C THR A 296 20.22 -15.45 -1.86
N HIS A 297 20.94 -14.39 -1.47
CA HIS A 297 21.72 -13.53 -2.38
C HIS A 297 23.23 -13.58 -2.04
N PRO A 298 24.00 -14.51 -2.63
CA PRO A 298 25.42 -14.69 -2.33
C PRO A 298 26.31 -13.47 -2.68
N LEU A 299 25.86 -12.60 -3.59
CA LEU A 299 26.55 -11.35 -3.91
C LEU A 299 26.45 -10.31 -2.77
N LEU A 300 25.34 -10.26 -2.03
CA LEU A 300 25.19 -9.41 -0.84
C LEU A 300 26.09 -9.92 0.31
N GLN A 301 26.22 -11.24 0.44
CA GLN A 301 27.11 -11.87 1.43
C GLN A 301 28.58 -11.52 1.18
N ARG A 302 29.05 -11.60 -0.08
CA ARG A 302 30.45 -11.28 -0.42
C ARG A 302 30.81 -9.83 -0.12
N ARG A 303 29.96 -8.85 -0.45
CA ARG A 303 30.27 -7.42 -0.20
C ARG A 303 30.29 -7.04 1.27
N LEU A 304 29.43 -7.64 2.11
CA LEU A 304 29.45 -7.41 3.56
C LEU A 304 30.67 -8.06 4.23
N LEU A 305 31.13 -9.21 3.70
CA LEU A 305 32.33 -9.89 4.19
C LEU A 305 33.64 -9.23 3.68
N GLU A 306 33.62 -8.61 2.50
CA GLU A 306 34.80 -7.95 1.90
C GLU A 306 35.02 -6.49 2.37
N HIS A 307 34.04 -5.84 3.02
CA HIS A 307 34.22 -4.49 3.58
C HIS A 307 33.84 -4.35 5.07
N PRO A 308 34.66 -4.84 6.00
CA PRO A 308 34.70 -4.38 7.39
C PRO A 308 35.77 -3.28 7.57
N GLN A 309 35.82 -2.26 6.72
CA GLN A 309 36.71 -1.11 6.94
C GLN A 309 35.98 0.22 6.80
N LEU A 310 35.60 0.73 7.97
CA LEU A 310 35.48 2.14 8.28
C LEU A 310 36.57 2.96 7.57
N ARG A 311 36.18 3.98 6.82
CA ARG A 311 36.92 5.24 6.83
C ARG A 311 35.95 6.37 7.14
N VAL A 312 36.35 7.08 8.19
CA VAL A 312 35.80 8.29 8.80
C VAL A 312 35.51 9.36 7.76
#